data_AF-A0A341EDR5-F1
#
_entry.id   AF-A0A341EDR5-F1
#
_cell.length_a   1.000
_cell.length_b   1.000
_cell.length_c   1.000
_cell.angle_alpha   90.00
_cell.angle_beta   90.00
_cell.angle_gamma   90.00
#
_symmetry.space_group_name_H-M   'P 1'
#
loop_
_entity.id
_entity.type
_entity.pdbx_description
1 polymer ?
#
loop_
_entity_poly.entity_id
_entity_poly.type
_entity_poly.pdbx_seq_one_letter_code
_entity_poly.pdbx_strand_id
1 'polypeptide(L)' 'MMEVEVRTKKKQLQLRLPPDLKSWIEEQAEANAASQNSEIVRAIRERMQRESIETIRAEANAIQAHADALEAEGMGE' A
#
# COMPACT_ATOMS: atom_id res chain seq x y z
N MET A 1 5.42 31.45 -18.60
CA MET A 1 4.93 30.41 -17.67
C MET A 1 5.34 29.08 -18.26
N MET A 2 6.30 28.38 -17.66
CA MET A 2 6.75 27.05 -18.11
C MET A 2 5.98 26.02 -17.29
N GLU A 3 5.08 25.30 -17.95
CA GLU A 3 4.39 24.15 -17.38
C GLU A 3 5.40 23.01 -17.29
N VAL A 4 5.75 22.61 -16.07
CA VAL A 4 6.64 21.46 -15.86
C VAL A 4 5.82 20.21 -16.08
N GLU A 5 5.89 19.66 -17.30
CA GLU A 5 5.31 18.37 -17.60
C GLU A 5 6.08 17.29 -16.82
N VAL A 6 5.54 16.84 -15.68
CA VAL A 6 6.09 15.72 -14.91
C VAL A 6 5.85 14.43 -15.68
N ARG A 7 6.66 14.18 -16.73
CA ARG A 7 6.68 12.88 -17.39
C ARG A 7 7.30 11.87 -16.44
N THR A 8 6.47 11.14 -15.70
CA THR A 8 6.93 10.05 -14.84
C THR A 8 7.69 9.07 -15.72
N LYS A 9 8.99 8.88 -15.47
CA LYS A 9 9.83 7.96 -16.25
C LYS A 9 9.35 6.54 -16.04
N LYS A 10 8.58 6.01 -16.98
CA LYS A 10 8.05 4.63 -16.94
C LYS A 10 9.16 3.65 -17.37
N LYS A 11 9.36 2.59 -16.58
CA LYS A 11 10.22 1.45 -16.96
C LYS A 11 9.33 0.26 -17.27
N GLN A 12 9.61 -0.44 -18.37
CA GLN A 12 8.92 -1.69 -18.70
C GLN A 12 9.35 -2.79 -17.73
N LEU A 13 8.39 -3.61 -17.31
CA LEU A 13 8.60 -4.77 -16.45
C LEU A 13 7.98 -5.98 -17.14
N GLN A 14 8.79 -6.99 -17.47
CA GLN A 14 8.29 -8.26 -17.97
C GLN A 14 8.08 -9.21 -16.79
N LEU A 15 6.84 -9.67 -16.62
CA LEU A 15 6.45 -10.60 -15.56
C LEU A 15 6.07 -11.95 -16.16
N ARG A 16 6.45 -13.03 -15.48
CA ARG A 16 5.91 -14.37 -15.74
C ARG A 16 4.83 -14.63 -14.69
N LEU A 17 3.60 -14.80 -15.14
CA LEU A 17 2.46 -15.08 -14.30
C LEU A 17 1.89 -16.45 -14.66
N PRO A 18 1.41 -17.21 -13.66
CA PRO A 18 0.47 -18.31 -13.89
C PRO A 18 -0.71 -17.87 -14.78
N PRO A 19 -1.23 -18.76 -15.65
CA PRO A 19 -2.30 -18.40 -16.60
C PRO A 19 -3.57 -17.88 -15.91
N ASP A 20 -3.94 -18.47 -14.78
CA ASP A 20 -5.09 -18.08 -13.96
C ASP A 20 -4.96 -16.64 -13.44
N LEU A 21 -3.79 -16.26 -12.93
CA LEU A 21 -3.54 -14.89 -12.47
C LEU A 21 -3.57 -13.89 -13.62
N LYS A 22 -3.10 -14.28 -14.81
CA LYS A 22 -3.15 -13.43 -16.00
C LYS A 22 -4.59 -13.18 -16.44
N SER A 23 -5.41 -14.22 -16.52
CA SER A 23 -6.83 -14.12 -16.87
C SER A 23 -7.60 -13.28 -15.86
N TRP A 24 -7.36 -13.47 -14.56
CA TRP A 24 -8.03 -12.69 -13.54
C TRP A 24 -7.72 -11.18 -13.63
N ILE A 25 -6.46 -10.80 -13.88
CA ILE A 25 -6.09 -9.38 -14.05
C ILE A 25 -6.77 -8.77 -15.29
N GLU A 26 -6.94 -9.55 -16.35
CA GLU A 26 -7.64 -9.12 -17.56
C GLU A 26 -9.13 -8.83 -17.29
N GLU A 27 -9.82 -9.73 -16.58
CA GLU A 27 -11.21 -9.54 -16.15
C GLU A 27 -11.37 -8.30 -15.26
N GLN A 28 -10.44 -8.07 -14.31
CA GLN A 28 -10.46 -6.87 -13.47
C GLN A 28 -10.25 -5.59 -14.28
N ALA A 29 -9.33 -5.62 -15.26
CA ALA A 29 -9.06 -4.48 -16.12
C ALA A 29 -10.29 -4.13 -16.97
N GLU A 30 -10.99 -5.13 -17.50
CA GLU A 30 -12.24 -4.95 -18.24
C GLU A 30 -13.34 -4.37 -17.34
N ALA A 31 -13.57 -4.97 -16.17
CA ALA A 31 -14.59 -4.53 -15.21
C ALA A 31 -14.36 -3.08 -14.75
N ASN A 32 -13.10 -2.66 -14.63
CA ASN A 32 -12.72 -1.32 -14.17
C ASN A 32 -12.48 -0.32 -15.32
N ALA A 33 -12.72 -0.71 -16.58
CA ALA A 33 -12.42 0.09 -17.78
C ALA A 33 -10.99 0.65 -17.77
N ALA A 34 -10.03 -0.17 -17.35
CA ALA A 34 -8.65 0.20 -17.08
C ALA A 34 -7.67 -0.70 -17.85
N SER A 35 -6.39 -0.37 -17.79
CA SER A 35 -5.34 -1.25 -18.31
C SER A 35 -4.91 -2.27 -17.26
N GLN A 36 -4.46 -3.45 -17.67
CA GLN A 36 -3.89 -4.44 -16.76
C GLN A 36 -2.72 -3.87 -15.93
N ASN A 37 -1.93 -2.96 -16.50
CA ASN A 37 -0.86 -2.29 -15.76
C ASN A 37 -1.42 -1.34 -14.67
N SER A 38 -2.54 -0.68 -14.93
CA SER A 38 -3.23 0.16 -13.93
C SER A 38 -3.73 -0.69 -12.77
N GLU A 39 -4.30 -1.86 -13.05
CA GLU A 39 -4.75 -2.79 -12.01
C GLU A 39 -3.60 -3.35 -11.18
N ILE A 40 -2.48 -3.72 -11.83
CA ILE A 40 -1.27 -4.15 -11.13
C ILE A 40 -0.73 -3.03 -10.22
N VAL A 41 -0.64 -1.81 -10.72
CA VAL A 41 -0.17 -0.66 -9.93
C VAL A 41 -1.12 -0.37 -8.78
N ARG A 42 -2.44 -0.46 -8.99
CA ARG A 42 -3.45 -0.28 -7.96
C ARG A 42 -3.30 -1.33 -6.85
N ALA A 43 -3.22 -2.60 -7.20
CA ALA A 43 -3.03 -3.70 -6.26
C ALA A 43 -1.73 -3.55 -5.44
N ILE A 44 -0.63 -3.15 -6.08
CA ILE A 44 0.65 -2.90 -5.40
C ILE A 44 0.52 -1.73 -4.43
N ARG A 45 -0.06 -0.60 -4.85
CA ARG A 45 -0.23 0.58 -3.99
C ARG A 45 -1.14 0.29 -2.80
N GLU A 46 -2.21 -0.46 -3.03
CA GLU A 46 -3.11 -0.88 -1.96
C GLU A 46 -2.38 -1.74 -0.93
N ARG A 47 -1.56 -2.70 -1.38
CA ARG A 47 -0.72 -3.50 -0.49
C ARG A 47 0.28 -2.64 0.29
N MET A 48 0.99 -1.74 -0.39
CA MET A 48 1.94 -0.82 0.27
C MET A 48 1.24 0.03 1.36
N GLN A 49 0.04 0.52 1.06
CA GLN A 49 -0.74 1.30 2.02
C GLN A 49 -1.18 0.45 3.23
N ARG A 50 -1.57 -0.80 3.01
CA ARG A 50 -1.92 -1.72 4.11
C ARG A 50 -0.72 -1.99 5.02
N GLU A 51 0.44 -2.29 4.43
CA GLU A 51 1.69 -2.49 5.17
C GLU A 51 2.10 -1.23 5.95
N SER A 52 1.97 -0.04 5.37
CA SER A 52 2.29 1.21 6.07
C SER A 52 1.33 1.49 7.24
N ILE A 53 0.03 1.23 7.06
CA ILE A 53 -0.98 1.39 8.12
C ILE A 53 -0.71 0.40 9.26
N GLU A 54 -0.31 -0.83 8.95
CA GLU A 54 0.04 -1.84 9.95
C GLU A 54 1.22 -1.38 10.81
N THR A 55 2.28 -0.86 10.19
CA THR A 55 3.43 -0.29 10.91
C THR A 55 3.02 0.84 11.84
N ILE A 56 2.26 1.82 11.34
CA ILE A 56 1.80 2.97 12.15
C ILE A 56 0.95 2.51 13.33
N ARG A 57 0.07 1.51 13.12
CA ARG A 57 -0.75 0.93 14.20
C ARG A 57 0.12 0.24 15.24
N ALA A 58 1.14 -0.51 14.82
CA ALA A 58 2.06 -1.18 15.74
C ALA A 58 2.83 -0.14 16.59
N GLU A 59 3.30 0.94 15.98
CA GLU A 59 3.95 2.05 16.68
C GLU A 59 3.01 2.73 17.69
N ALA A 60 1.78 3.04 17.29
CA ALA A 60 0.78 3.64 18.17
C ALA A 60 0.44 2.74 19.37
N ASN A 61 0.29 1.43 19.15
CA ASN A 61 0.04 0.46 20.21
C ASN A 61 1.21 0.38 21.19
N ALA A 62 2.46 0.43 20.69
CA ALA A 62 3.65 0.42 21.54
C ALA A 62 3.75 1.70 22.41
N ILE A 63 3.41 2.86 21.84
CA ILE A 63 3.38 4.13 22.58
C ILE A 63 2.29 4.09 23.66
N GLN A 64 1.09 3.60 23.33
CA GLN A 64 0.01 3.49 24.31
C GLN A 64 0.39 2.54 25.45
N ALA A 65 0.95 1.37 25.15
CA ALA A 65 1.39 0.43 26.17
C ALA A 65 2.48 1.03 27.09
N HIS A 66 3.35 1.87 26.54
CA HIS A 66 4.35 2.59 27.35
C HIS A 66 3.70 3.66 28.25
N ALA A 67 2.74 4.42 27.73
CA ALA A 67 2.00 5.41 28.52
C ALA A 67 1.21 4.74 29.65
N ASP A 68 0.51 3.64 29.35
CA ASP A 68 -0.26 2.87 30.33
C ASP A 68 0.66 2.32 31.45
N ALA A 69 1.88 1.90 31.10
CA ALA A 69 2.86 1.43 32.08
C ALA A 69 3.32 2.56 33.01
N LEU A 70 3.57 3.77 32.48
CA LEU A 70 3.95 4.94 33.28
C LEU A 70 2.81 5.39 34.22
N GLU A 71 1.57 5.35 33.75
CA GLU A 71 0.40 5.67 34.59
C GLU A 71 0.21 4.65 35.72
N ALA A 72 0.44 3.35 35.44
CA ALA A 72 0.40 2.30 36.45
C ALA A 72 1.52 2.41 37.49
N GLU A 73 2.70 2.89 37.10
CA GLU A 73 3.83 3.13 38.01
C GLU A 73 3.67 4.42 38.85
N GLY A 74 2.93 5.40 38.36
CA GLY A 74 2.70 6.70 39.03
C GLY A 74 1.57 6.74 40.06
N MET A 75 0.78 5.66 40.22
CA MET A 75 -0.32 5.56 41.20
C MET A 75 0.12 5.01 42.57
N GLY A 76 1.41 5.06 42.90
CA GLY A 76 2.02 4.40 44.06
C GLY A 76 2.50 5.27 45.21
N GLU A 77 2.18 6.58 45.26
CA GLU A 77 2.53 7.46 46.40
C GLU A 77 1.31 8.14 47.04
#